data_AF-A0A1I1SSM0-F1
#
_entry.id   AF-A0A1I1SSM0-F1
#
_cell.length_a   1.000
_cell.length_b   1.000
_cell.length_c   1.000
_cell.angle_alpha   90.00
_cell.angle_beta   90.00
_cell.angle_gamma   90.00
#
_symmetry.space_group_name_H-M   'P 1'
#
loop_
_entity.id
_entity.type
_entity.pdbx_description
1 polymer ?
#
loop_
_entity_poly.entity_id
_entity_poly.type
_entity_poly.pdbx_seq_one_letter_code
_entity_poly.pdbx_strand_id
1 'polypeptide(L)' 'MASFTAVTKRKRARRTKNAGHARKMKMGKHSTLSATELFAALGEPGKPAPKSAAPAKG' A
#
# COMPACT_ATOMS: atom_id res chain seq x y z
N MET A 1 -12.90 32.39 -24.56
CA MET A 1 -12.26 31.10 -24.90
C MET A 1 -11.01 30.94 -24.06
N ALA A 2 -10.81 29.82 -23.35
CA ALA A 2 -9.52 29.57 -22.71
C ALA A 2 -8.49 29.20 -23.79
N SER A 3 -7.29 29.76 -23.73
CA SER A 3 -6.23 29.44 -24.70
C SER A 3 -5.82 27.96 -24.63
N PHE A 4 -5.31 27.41 -25.73
CA PHE A 4 -4.80 26.03 -25.76
C PHE A 4 -3.73 25.79 -24.68
N THR A 5 -2.92 26.79 -24.38
CA THR A 5 -1.91 26.73 -23.30
C THR A 5 -2.53 26.65 -21.90
N ALA A 6 -3.62 27.38 -21.65
CA ALA A 6 -4.35 27.27 -20.38
C ALA A 6 -4.99 25.88 -20.21
N VAL A 7 -5.53 25.31 -21.29
CA VAL A 7 -6.10 23.96 -21.30
C VAL A 7 -5.05 22.89 -21.01
N THR A 8 -3.87 22.97 -21.64
CA THR A 8 -2.79 21.99 -21.41
C THR A 8 -2.19 22.09 -20.02
N LYS A 9 -2.01 23.31 -19.48
CA LYS A 9 -1.59 23.53 -18.08
C LYS A 9 -2.56 22.88 -17.09
N ARG A 10 -3.86 23.10 -17.25
CA ARG A 10 -4.90 22.49 -16.41
C ARG A 10 -4.89 20.96 -16.50
N LYS A 11 -4.72 20.39 -17.71
CA LYS A 11 -4.59 18.93 -17.90
C LYS A 11 -3.35 18.38 -17.19
N ARG A 12 -2.20 19.05 -17.29
CA ARG A 12 -0.96 18.63 -16.61
C ARG A 12 -1.09 18.64 -15.09
N ALA A 13 -1.66 19.70 -14.52
CA ALA A 13 -1.91 19.81 -13.09
C ALA A 13 -2.83 18.68 -12.57
N ARG A 14 -3.87 18.33 -13.33
CA ARG A 14 -4.77 17.23 -12.97
C ARG A 14 -4.05 15.88 -12.99
N ARG A 15 -3.25 15.61 -14.02
CA ARG A 15 -2.50 14.35 -14.16
C ARG A 15 -1.53 14.11 -13.01
N THR A 16 -0.78 15.13 -12.62
CA THR A 16 0.18 15.04 -11.50
C THR A 16 -0.52 14.80 -10.16
N LYS A 17 -1.62 15.53 -9.88
CA LYS A 17 -2.44 15.30 -8.68
C LYS A 17 -2.99 13.88 -8.63
N ASN A 18 -3.56 13.39 -9.73
CA ASN A 18 -4.14 12.06 -9.80
C ASN A 18 -3.08 10.96 -9.64
N ALA A 19 -1.89 11.13 -10.23
CA ALA A 19 -0.79 10.19 -10.07
C ALA A 19 -0.32 10.11 -8.61
N GLY A 20 -0.19 11.25 -7.92
CA GLY A 20 0.15 11.28 -6.50
C GLY A 20 -0.90 10.60 -5.63
N HIS A 21 -2.18 10.85 -5.90
CA HIS A 21 -3.29 10.18 -5.21
C HIS A 21 -3.26 8.66 -5.41
N ALA A 22 -3.11 8.20 -6.67
CA ALA A 22 -3.03 6.78 -6.99
C ALA A 22 -1.87 6.07 -6.29
N ARG A 23 -0.68 6.71 -6.24
CA ARG A 23 0.48 6.19 -5.49
C ARG A 23 0.17 6.04 -4.00
N LYS A 24 -0.42 7.07 -3.37
CA LYS A 24 -0.80 7.03 -1.95
C LYS A 24 -1.83 5.94 -1.66
N MET A 25 -2.86 5.81 -2.49
CA MET A 25 -3.88 4.76 -2.35
C MET A 25 -3.30 3.35 -2.49
N LYS A 26 -2.35 3.15 -3.41
CA LYS A 26 -1.65 1.87 -3.54
C LYS A 26 -0.84 1.55 -2.29
N MET A 27 -0.08 2.53 -1.75
CA MET A 27 0.71 2.32 -0.53
C MET A 27 -0.15 2.11 0.71
N GLY A 28 -1.28 2.82 0.85
CA GLY A 28 -2.17 2.67 2.00
C GLY A 28 -2.78 1.27 2.12
N LYS A 29 -2.86 0.50 1.03
CA LYS A 29 -3.27 -0.92 1.08
C LYS A 29 -2.22 -1.86 1.67
N HIS A 30 -0.97 -1.42 1.72
CA HIS A 30 0.17 -2.22 2.19
C HIS A 30 0.75 -1.69 3.51
N SER A 31 0.20 -0.62 4.08
CA SER A 31 0.71 -0.01 5.31
C SER A 31 0.34 -0.78 6.58
N THR A 32 -0.65 -1.66 6.52
CA THR A 32 -1.05 -2.53 7.63
C THR A 32 -1.10 -3.96 7.13
N LEU A 33 -0.32 -4.85 7.77
CA LEU A 33 -0.46 -6.28 7.57
C LEU A 33 -1.89 -6.69 7.92
N SER A 34 -2.47 -7.55 7.09
CA SER A 34 -3.75 -8.18 7.39
C SER A 34 -3.66 -9.00 8.69
N ALA A 35 -4.78 -9.23 9.37
CA ALA A 35 -4.78 -10.06 10.58
C ALA A 35 -4.16 -11.46 10.33
N THR A 36 -4.37 -12.02 9.14
CA THR A 36 -3.74 -13.27 8.71
C THR A 36 -2.22 -13.18 8.61
N GLU A 37 -1.68 -12.06 8.10
CA GLU A 37 -0.23 -11.84 8.02
C GLU A 37 0.38 -11.52 9.40
N LEU A 38 -0.34 -10.77 10.23
CA LEU A 38 0.08 -10.43 11.59
C LEU A 38 0.22 -11.67 12.48
N PHE A 39 -0.69 -12.63 12.33
CA PHE A 39 -0.78 -13.80 13.21
C PHE A 39 -0.27 -15.10 12.57
N ALA A 40 0.29 -15.06 11.36
CA ALA A 40 0.85 -16.24 10.69
C ALA A 40 1.89 -16.99 11.54
N ALA A 41 2.63 -16.28 12.38
CA ALA A 41 3.63 -16.86 13.28
C ALA A 41 3.06 -17.42 14.60
N LEU A 42 1.80 -17.11 14.95
CA LEU A 42 1.20 -17.50 16.24
C LEU A 42 0.45 -18.85 16.19
N GLY A 43 0.29 -19.44 15.00
CA GLY A 43 -0.47 -20.68 14.82
C GLY A 43 -1.99 -20.47 14.82
N GLU A 44 -2.75 -21.56 14.78
CA GLU A 44 -4.22 -21.49 14.80
C GLU A 44 -4.76 -21.21 16.22
N PRO A 45 -5.80 -20.36 16.36
CA PRO A 45 -6.41 -20.08 17.66
C PRO A 45 -6.93 -21.37 18.31
N GLY A 46 -6.51 -21.63 19.54
CA GLY A 46 -6.87 -22.82 20.31
C GLY A 46 -5.90 -24.00 20.17
N LYS A 47 -4.85 -23.89 19.34
CA LYS A 47 -3.75 -24.87 19.26
C LYS A 47 -2.46 -24.26 19.83
N PRO A 48 -1.57 -25.06 20.43
CA PRO A 48 -0.29 -24.56 20.92
C PRO A 48 0.54 -23.99 19.75
N ALA A 49 1.15 -22.83 19.96
CA ALA A 49 1.96 -22.16 18.94
C ALA A 49 3.10 -23.10 18.47
N PRO A 50 3.38 -23.18 17.16
CA PRO A 50 4.48 -23.99 16.65
C PRO A 50 5.81 -23.49 17.24
N LYS A 51 6.70 -24.41 17.64
CA LYS A 51 8.05 -24.08 18.12
C LYS A 51 8.77 -23.24 17.07
N SER A 52 9.14 -22.01 17.43
CA SER A 52 9.74 -21.03 16.52
C SER A 52 10.96 -21.60 15.81
N ALA A 53 10.96 -21.65 14.47
CA ALA A 53 12.20 -21.73 13.71
C ALA A 53 12.88 -20.36 13.75
N ALA A 54 14.15 -20.33 14.17
CA ALA A 54 14.95 -19.12 14.31
C ALA A 54 14.94 -18.27 13.01
N PRO A 55 15.01 -16.94 13.10
CA PRO A 55 15.02 -16.09 11.91
C PRO A 55 16.24 -16.40 11.04
N ALA A 56 16.01 -16.76 9.78
CA ALA A 56 17.06 -16.89 8.79
C ALA A 56 17.76 -15.52 8.64
N LYS A 57 19.03 -15.45 9.04
CA LYS A 57 19.92 -14.32 8.76
C LYS A 57 20.07 -14.22 7.24
N GLY A 58 19.56 -13.13 6.65
CA GLY A 58 19.92 -12.67 5.32
C GLY A 58 21.12 -11.74 5.36
#